data_AF-A0A410MAH7-F1
#
_entry.id   AF-A0A410MAH7-F1
#
_cell.length_a   1.000
_cell.length_b   1.000
_cell.length_c   1.000
_cell.angle_alpha   90.00
_cell.angle_beta   90.00
_cell.angle_gamma   90.00
#
_symmetry.space_group_name_H-M   'P 1'
#
loop_
_entity.id
_entity.type
_entity.pdbx_description
1 polymer ?
#
loop_
_entity_poly.entity_id
_entity_poly.type
_entity_poly.pdbx_seq_one_letter_code
_entity_poly.pdbx_strand_id
1 'polypeptide(L)'
;MIIWMIIGMAVVTAIPRLVPALIVDFITFPKWVDRWLNAIPYAALGALIFPGIMSVKPDAPQIGVIAGLVTIFLAWLNIHIIFVVLCAIGSVFLLTL
;
A
#
# COMPACT_ATOMS: atom_id res chain seq x y z
N MET A 1 -6.70 33.14 9.54
CA MET A 1 -5.40 32.58 9.11
C MET A 1 -5.51 31.08 8.78
N ILE A 2 -6.02 30.24 9.69
CA ILE A 2 -6.24 28.80 9.44
C ILE A 2 -7.11 28.51 8.20
N ILE A 3 -8.20 29.25 7.99
CA ILE A 3 -9.15 28.99 6.89
C ILE A 3 -8.49 29.16 5.51
N TRP A 4 -7.71 30.22 5.33
CA TRP A 4 -6.97 30.45 4.07
C TRP A 4 -5.93 29.37 3.81
N MET A 5 -5.30 28.83 4.86
CA MET A 5 -4.35 27.72 4.74
C MET A 5 -5.04 26.43 4.33
N ILE A 6 -6.20 26.11 4.91
CA ILE A 6 -6.99 24.93 4.53
C ILE A 6 -7.44 25.02 3.08
N ILE A 7 -7.95 26.18 2.66
CA ILE A 7 -8.37 26.42 1.27
C ILE A 7 -7.16 26.28 0.33
N GLY A 8 -6.02 26.87 0.69
CA GLY A 8 -4.78 26.73 -0.08
C GLY A 8 -4.31 25.28 -0.23
N MET A 9 -4.29 24.51 0.86
CA MET A 9 -3.92 23.08 0.82
C MET A 9 -4.90 22.26 -0.02
N ALA A 10 -6.20 22.52 0.12
CA ALA A 10 -7.24 21.83 -0.64
C ALA A 10 -7.09 22.08 -2.15
N VAL A 11 -6.83 23.33 -2.56
CA VAL A 11 -6.60 23.68 -3.97
C VAL A 11 -5.34 22.97 -4.50
N VAL A 12 -4.23 23.02 -3.76
CA VAL A 12 -2.95 22.40 -4.19
C VAL A 12 -3.01 20.88 -4.22
N THR A 13 -3.87 20.22 -3.44
CA THR A 13 -4.06 18.76 -3.52
C THR A 13 -5.13 18.35 -4.53
N ALA A 14 -6.21 19.12 -4.68
CA ALA A 14 -7.29 18.80 -5.60
C ALA A 14 -6.86 18.96 -7.05
N ILE A 15 -6.12 20.03 -7.38
CA ILE A 15 -5.68 20.28 -8.77
C ILE A 15 -4.87 19.09 -9.32
N PRO A 16 -3.78 18.62 -8.68
CA PRO A 16 -2.99 17.50 -9.20
C PRO A 16 -3.73 16.16 -9.17
N ARG A 17 -4.83 16.02 -8.41
CA ARG A 17 -5.62 14.79 -8.32
C ARG A 17 -6.72 14.73 -9.37
N LEU A 18 -7.36 15.86 -9.65
CA LEU A 18 -8.41 16.00 -10.67
C LEU A 18 -7.83 16.03 -12.09
N VAL A 19 -6.68 16.65 -12.28
CA VAL A 19 -6.04 16.78 -13.60
C VAL A 19 -5.75 15.40 -14.23
N PRO A 20 -5.11 14.43 -13.55
CA PRO A 20 -4.94 13.08 -14.07
C PRO A 20 -6.26 12.36 -14.28
N ALA A 21 -7.20 12.47 -13.33
CA ALA A 21 -8.50 11.80 -13.43
C ALA A 21 -9.31 12.25 -14.65
N LEU A 22 -9.22 13.52 -15.04
CA LEU A 22 -9.93 14.05 -16.20
C LEU A 22 -9.17 13.82 -17.51
N ILE A 23 -7.83 13.89 -17.51
CA ILE A 23 -7.02 13.82 -18.73
C ILE A 23 -6.78 12.37 -19.20
N VAL A 24 -6.71 11.41 -18.26
CA VAL A 24 -6.43 10.00 -18.57
C VAL A 24 -7.44 9.39 -19.54
N ASP A 25 -8.70 9.83 -19.51
CA ASP A 25 -9.75 9.35 -20.43
C ASP A 25 -9.63 9.92 -21.86
N PHE A 26 -8.95 11.06 -22.04
CA PHE A 26 -8.79 11.72 -23.35
C PHE A 26 -7.46 11.40 -24.04
N ILE A 27 -6.49 10.80 -23.33
CA ILE A 27 -5.17 10.47 -23.88
C ILE A 27 -5.08 8.98 -24.15
N THR A 28 -4.99 8.59 -25.43
CA THR A 28 -4.60 7.22 -25.80
C THR A 28 -3.10 7.04 -25.55
N PHE A 29 -2.75 6.43 -24.42
CA PHE A 29 -1.36 6.08 -24.13
C PHE A 29 -0.85 5.01 -25.13
N PRO A 30 0.40 5.12 -25.62
CA PRO A 30 1.00 4.03 -26.38
C PRO A 30 1.12 2.77 -25.50
N LYS A 31 0.93 1.58 -26.09
CA LYS A 31 0.82 0.28 -25.38
C LYS A 31 1.94 0.01 -24.36
N TRP A 32 3.14 0.55 -24.57
CA TRP A 32 4.26 0.41 -23.63
C TRP A 32 4.06 1.24 -22.35
N VAL A 33 3.56 2.48 -22.47
CA VAL A 33 3.32 3.37 -21.34
C VAL A 33 2.15 2.88 -20.49
N ASP A 34 1.09 2.40 -21.13
CA ASP A 34 -0.05 1.81 -20.42
C ASP A 34 0.37 0.57 -19.59
N ARG A 35 1.18 -0.33 -20.18
CA ARG A 35 1.73 -1.48 -19.45
C ARG A 35 2.63 -1.06 -18.29
N TRP A 36 3.41 0.00 -18.45
CA TRP A 36 4.27 0.53 -17.39
C TRP A 36 3.46 1.19 -16.27
N LEU A 37 2.47 2.02 -16.59
CA LEU A 37 1.55 2.65 -15.63
C LEU A 37 0.82 1.61 -14.77
N ASN A 38 0.34 0.52 -15.38
CA ASN A 38 -0.31 -0.58 -14.67
C ASN A 38 0.64 -1.32 -13.71
N ALA A 39 1.95 -1.26 -13.90
CA ALA A 39 2.93 -1.86 -13.00
C ALA A 39 3.27 -0.98 -11.78
N ILE A 40 3.02 0.33 -11.85
CA ILE A 40 3.36 1.28 -10.78
C ILE A 40 2.66 0.94 -9.45
N PRO A 41 1.32 0.68 -9.40
CA PRO A 41 0.65 0.37 -8.13
C PRO A 41 1.21 -0.87 -7.46
N TYR A 42 1.49 -1.93 -8.23
CA TYR A 42 2.06 -3.17 -7.70
C TYR A 42 3.49 -2.96 -7.18
N ALA A 43 4.31 -2.19 -7.90
CA ALA A 43 5.66 -1.84 -7.47
C ALA A 43 5.64 -0.99 -6.19
N ALA A 44 4.74 0.00 -6.11
CA ALA A 44 4.57 0.85 -4.93
C ALA A 44 4.08 0.05 -3.71
N LEU A 45 3.08 -0.81 -3.88
CA LEU A 45 2.60 -1.68 -2.80
C LEU A 45 3.71 -2.63 -2.32
N GLY A 46 4.44 -3.26 -3.23
CA GLY A 46 5.58 -4.09 -2.86
C GLY A 46 6.68 -3.32 -2.11
N ALA A 47 7.03 -2.13 -2.61
CA ALA A 47 8.03 -1.26 -2.01
C ALA A 47 7.62 -0.71 -0.63
N LEU A 48 6.32 -0.64 -0.32
CA LEU A 48 5.82 -0.23 1.00
C LEU A 48 5.65 -1.42 1.96
N ILE A 49 5.14 -2.56 1.46
CA ILE A 49 4.84 -3.74 2.28
C ILE A 49 6.13 -4.43 2.73
N PHE A 50 7.10 -4.62 1.85
CA PHE A 50 8.34 -5.32 2.17
C PHE A 50 9.12 -4.69 3.34
N PRO A 51 9.45 -3.38 3.32
CA PRO A 51 10.07 -2.74 4.48
C PRO A 51 9.12 -2.68 5.69
N GLY A 52 7.81 -2.57 5.47
CA GLY A 52 6.81 -2.63 6.55
C GLY A 52 6.84 -3.95 7.34
N ILE A 53 7.12 -5.07 6.66
CA ILE A 53 7.28 -6.39 7.30
C ILE A 53 8.63 -6.48 8.02
N MET A 54 9.71 -5.97 7.41
CA MET A 54 11.05 -6.04 8.00
C MET A 54 11.24 -5.10 9.20
N SER A 55 10.48 -4.01 9.29
CA SER A 55 10.61 -3.01 10.36
C SER A 55 9.77 -3.30 11.61
N VAL A 56 9.00 -4.41 11.63
CA VAL A 56 8.11 -4.76 12.76
C VAL A 56 8.88 -4.92 14.07
N LYS A 57 10.05 -5.56 14.05
CA LYS A 57 10.94 -5.69 15.21
C LYS A 57 12.41 -5.63 14.75
N PRO A 58 13.11 -4.50 14.94
CA PRO A 58 14.47 -4.31 14.46
C PRO A 58 15.47 -5.36 14.97
N ASP A 59 15.27 -5.85 16.19
CA ASP A 59 16.16 -6.83 16.83
C ASP A 59 15.92 -8.27 16.33
N ALA A 60 14.80 -8.55 15.66
CA ALA A 60 14.40 -9.88 15.23
C ALA A 60 13.57 -9.84 13.93
N PRO A 61 14.18 -9.54 12.78
CA PRO A 61 13.49 -9.45 11.48
C PRO A 61 12.83 -10.76 11.03
N GLN A 62 13.28 -11.89 11.59
CA GLN A 62 12.69 -13.22 11.35
C GLN A 62 11.20 -13.27 11.71
N ILE A 63 10.78 -12.55 12.75
CA ILE A 63 9.37 -12.52 13.20
C ILE A 63 8.49 -11.87 12.13
N GLY A 64 8.96 -10.76 11.55
CA GLY A 64 8.30 -10.09 10.44
C GLY A 64 8.15 -11.02 9.24
N VAL A 65 9.23 -11.68 8.83
CA VAL A 65 9.21 -12.60 7.68
C VAL A 65 8.23 -13.77 7.89
N ILE A 66 8.22 -14.37 9.08
CA ILE A 66 7.29 -15.47 9.40
C ILE A 66 5.85 -14.98 9.37
N ALA A 67 5.55 -13.85 10.01
CA ALA A 67 4.22 -13.27 9.99
C ALA A 67 3.78 -12.89 8.56
N GLY A 68 4.69 -12.37 7.74
CA GLY A 68 4.48 -12.07 6.32
C GLY A 68 4.14 -13.33 5.51
N LEU A 69 4.89 -14.42 5.69
CA LEU A 69 4.62 -15.69 5.02
C LEU A 69 3.26 -16.29 5.43
N VAL A 70 2.94 -16.25 6.73
CA VAL A 70 1.62 -16.67 7.23
C VAL A 70 0.52 -15.82 6.57
N THR A 71 0.69 -14.51 6.52
CA THR A 71 -0.29 -13.59 5.90
C THR A 71 -0.47 -13.88 4.40
N ILE A 72 0.62 -14.13 3.67
CA ILE A 72 0.58 -14.52 2.25
C ILE A 72 -0.19 -15.82 2.07
N PHE A 73 0.06 -16.82 2.92
CA PHE A 73 -0.63 -18.10 2.87
C PHE A 73 -2.13 -17.96 3.11
N LEU A 74 -2.53 -17.21 4.15
CA LEU A 74 -3.95 -16.95 4.43
C LEU A 74 -4.63 -16.13 3.35
N ALA A 75 -3.93 -15.15 2.76
CA ALA A 75 -4.46 -14.35 1.65
C ALA A 75 -4.72 -15.22 0.41
N TRP A 76 -3.87 -16.22 0.16
CA TRP A 76 -4.06 -17.15 -0.97
C TRP A 76 -5.33 -18.01 -0.84
N LEU A 77 -5.76 -18.28 0.39
CA LEU A 77 -7.02 -18.98 0.68
C LEU A 77 -8.28 -18.12 0.47
N ASN A 78 -8.14 -16.87 -0.03
CA ASN A 78 -9.25 -15.93 -0.26
C ASN A 78 -10.15 -15.70 0.97
N ILE A 79 -9.55 -15.77 2.17
CA ILE A 79 -10.25 -15.47 3.42
C ILE A 79 -10.54 -13.96 3.51
N HIS A 80 -11.60 -13.58 4.21
CA HIS A 80 -11.90 -12.17 4.49
C HIS A 80 -10.69 -11.41 5.03
N ILE A 81 -10.43 -10.23 4.46
CA ILE A 81 -9.26 -9.38 4.75
C ILE A 81 -9.12 -9.10 6.24
N ILE A 82 -10.23 -8.88 6.94
CA ILE A 82 -10.25 -8.65 8.40
C ILE A 82 -9.62 -9.82 9.16
N PHE A 83 -9.94 -11.06 8.80
CA PHE A 83 -9.35 -12.25 9.43
C PHE A 83 -7.87 -12.39 9.11
N VAL A 84 -7.46 -12.09 7.89
CA VAL A 84 -6.05 -12.10 7.47
C VAL A 84 -5.23 -11.11 8.32
N VAL A 85 -5.74 -9.89 8.51
CA VAL A 85 -5.10 -8.87 9.35
C VAL A 85 -5.04 -9.30 10.81
N LEU A 86 -6.13 -9.86 11.37
CA LEU A 86 -6.14 -10.35 12.74
C LEU A 86 -5.12 -11.47 12.96
N CYS A 87 -5.00 -12.41 12.03
CA CYS A 87 -4.02 -13.50 12.10
C CYS A 87 -2.58 -12.98 11.98
N ALA A 88 -2.34 -11.97 11.14
CA ALA A 88 -1.04 -11.32 11.03
C ALA A 88 -0.62 -10.68 12.37
N ILE A 89 -1.51 -9.89 12.97
CA ILE A 89 -1.29 -9.25 14.28
C ILE A 89 -1.08 -10.32 15.36
N GLY A 90 -1.92 -11.35 15.39
CA GLY A 90 -1.81 -12.47 16.33
C GLY A 90 -0.49 -13.23 16.20
N SER A 91 -0.01 -13.46 14.96
CA SER A 91 1.26 -14.15 14.70
C SER A 91 2.45 -13.32 15.20
N VAL A 92 2.45 -12.01 14.95
CA VAL A 92 3.48 -11.12 15.48
C VAL A 92 3.44 -11.09 17.01
N PHE A 93 2.26 -11.00 17.61
CA PHE A 93 2.09 -10.98 19.07
C PHE A 93 2.60 -12.27 19.73
N LEU A 94 2.22 -13.44 19.21
CA LEU A 94 2.67 -14.74 19.71
C LEU A 94 4.19 -14.94 19.59
N LEU A 95 4.79 -14.47 18.50
CA LEU A 95 6.24 -14.57 18.27
C LEU A 95 7.05 -13.51 19.03
N THR A 96 6.41 -12.46 19.52
CA THR A 96 7.06 -11.36 20.26
C THR A 96 7.05 -11.58 21.77
N LEU A 97 6.09 -12.37 22.28
CA LEU A 97 6.00 -12.81 23.67
C LEU A 97 7.25 -13.63 24.08
#